data_AF-A0A365CZQ2-F1
#
_entry.id   AF-A0A365CZQ2-F1
#
_cell.length_a   1.000
_cell.length_b   1.000
_cell.length_c   1.000
_cell.angle_alpha   90.00
_cell.angle_beta   90.00
_cell.angle_gamma   90.00
#
_symmetry.space_group_name_H-M   'P 1'
#
loop_
_entity.id
_entity.type
_entity.pdbx_description
1 polymer ?
#
loop_
_entity_poly.entity_id
_entity_poly.type
_entity_poly.pdbx_seq_one_letter_code
_entity_poly.pdbx_strand_id
1 'polypeptide(L)'
;MHDDFVIVPAPEGLVSIPDLELDHRLLDAVYRVSLEALSDDSLKIHRQVWAALHWHSRAWENSPPHTMTDILVQLKTAIEALSGNSGTAQGIKVLEEIYSSVKGSIGADEFLWRDSSLSFPRKFKGRTDMYSAFGHWYWYLADTRNTIVHDTELPVMEHVAEGSPFHGNLFRVAERVTRELIKIRLAQLGHPEAAMSSMSRRHLSGAQRLGQEIEVIAPIQP
;
A
#
# COMPACT_ATOMS: atom_id res chain seq x y z
N MET A 1 23.99 27.89 -36.40
CA MET A 1 23.70 27.86 -34.96
C MET A 1 23.09 26.51 -34.68
N HIS A 2 23.84 25.61 -34.04
CA HIS A 2 23.28 24.37 -33.54
C HIS A 2 22.64 24.68 -32.20
N ASP A 3 21.32 24.48 -32.11
CA ASP A 3 20.62 24.44 -30.84
C ASP A 3 21.09 23.19 -30.10
N ASP A 4 22.13 23.35 -29.30
CA ASP A 4 22.55 22.35 -28.33
C ASP A 4 21.49 22.32 -27.23
N PHE A 5 20.43 21.55 -27.46
CA PHE A 5 19.50 21.16 -26.41
C PHE A 5 20.28 20.37 -25.37
N VAL A 6 20.63 21.03 -24.27
CA VAL A 6 21.10 20.37 -23.05
C VAL A 6 20.00 19.39 -22.64
N ILE A 7 20.24 18.10 -22.83
CA ILE A 7 19.38 17.05 -22.30
C ILE A 7 19.56 17.09 -20.79
N VAL A 8 18.70 17.85 -20.11
CA VAL A 8 18.62 17.85 -18.66
C VAL A 8 18.06 16.48 -18.27
N PRO A 9 18.78 15.67 -17.46
CA PRO A 9 18.24 14.41 -16.98
C PRO A 9 16.92 14.68 -16.26
N ALA A 10 15.98 13.73 -16.34
CA ALA A 10 14.74 13.83 -15.57
C ALA A 10 15.10 14.15 -14.11
N PRO A 11 14.41 15.11 -13.45
CA PRO A 11 14.67 15.45 -12.06
C PRO A 11 14.81 14.18 -11.23
N GLU A 12 15.77 14.12 -10.32
CA GLU A 12 16.00 12.95 -9.47
C GLU A 12 14.76 12.55 -8.63
N GLY A 13 13.75 13.42 -8.56
CA GLY A 13 12.43 13.16 -7.96
C GLY A 13 11.34 12.67 -8.92
N LEU A 14 11.58 12.54 -10.23
CA LEU A 14 10.63 12.00 -11.20
C LEU A 14 10.74 10.48 -11.22
N VAL A 15 10.36 9.86 -10.10
CA VAL A 15 10.24 8.41 -10.06
C VAL A 15 8.96 8.05 -10.83
N SER A 16 9.11 7.64 -12.09
CA SER A 16 8.03 6.94 -12.77
C SER A 16 7.81 5.63 -12.02
N ILE A 17 6.79 5.57 -11.17
CA ILE A 17 6.27 4.29 -10.71
C ILE A 17 5.60 3.66 -11.92
N PRO A 18 6.08 2.52 -12.41
CA PRO A 18 5.43 1.85 -13.53
C PRO A 18 3.99 1.50 -13.12
N ASP A 19 3.04 1.80 -14.02
CA ASP A 19 1.64 1.35 -13.98
C ASP A 19 0.73 1.99 -12.92
N LEU A 20 0.75 3.32 -12.80
CA LEU A 20 -0.31 4.08 -12.12
C LEU A 20 -1.46 4.39 -13.09
N GLU A 21 -2.20 3.36 -13.48
CA GLU A 21 -3.47 3.54 -14.21
C GLU A 21 -4.57 3.90 -13.21
N LEU A 22 -4.92 5.18 -13.14
CA LEU A 22 -6.12 5.66 -12.44
C LEU A 22 -7.34 5.37 -13.32
N ASP A 23 -7.83 4.15 -13.28
CA ASP A 23 -9.05 3.80 -14.01
C ASP A 23 -10.31 4.39 -13.35
N HIS A 24 -11.38 4.51 -14.15
CA HIS A 24 -12.64 5.12 -13.72
C HIS A 24 -13.30 4.43 -12.51
N ARG A 25 -13.08 3.13 -12.28
CA ARG A 25 -13.68 2.37 -11.18
C ARG A 25 -12.95 2.64 -9.88
N LEU A 26 -11.62 2.72 -9.94
CA LEU A 26 -10.80 3.14 -8.81
C LEU A 26 -11.13 4.59 -8.43
N LEU A 27 -11.28 5.49 -9.41
CA LEU A 27 -11.67 6.88 -9.16
C LEU A 27 -13.06 7.02 -8.54
N ASP A 28 -14.07 6.30 -9.04
CA ASP A 28 -15.43 6.29 -8.47
C ASP A 28 -15.43 5.73 -7.03
N ALA A 29 -14.71 4.64 -6.78
CA ALA A 29 -14.57 4.07 -5.43
C ALA A 29 -13.90 5.06 -4.46
N VAL A 30 -12.81 5.70 -4.87
CA VAL A 30 -12.13 6.74 -4.07
C VAL A 30 -13.10 7.89 -3.78
N TYR A 31 -13.82 8.37 -4.79
CA TYR A 31 -14.78 9.46 -4.62
C TYR A 31 -15.89 9.12 -3.62
N ARG A 32 -16.54 7.96 -3.76
CA ARG A 32 -17.65 7.53 -2.88
C ARG A 32 -17.19 7.36 -1.44
N VAL A 33 -16.08 6.64 -1.23
CA VAL A 33 -15.51 6.45 0.11
C VAL A 33 -15.10 7.78 0.75
N SER A 34 -14.61 8.74 -0.05
CA SER A 34 -14.28 10.08 0.44
C SER A 34 -15.51 10.86 0.89
N LEU A 35 -16.63 10.78 0.14
CA LEU A 35 -17.89 11.40 0.55
C LEU A 35 -18.40 10.81 1.87
N GLU A 36 -18.39 9.48 2.00
CA GLU A 36 -18.82 8.81 3.22
C GLU A 36 -17.89 9.11 4.40
N ALA A 37 -16.58 9.25 4.16
CA ALA A 37 -15.60 9.64 5.17
C ALA A 37 -15.83 11.05 5.74
N LEU A 38 -16.38 11.96 4.93
CA LEU A 38 -16.62 13.35 5.28
C LEU A 38 -18.04 13.61 5.84
N SER A 39 -18.90 12.59 5.85
CA SER A 39 -20.23 12.66 6.44
C SER A 39 -20.21 12.60 7.98
N ASP A 40 -21.26 13.13 8.62
CA ASP A 40 -21.39 13.13 10.08
C ASP A 40 -21.51 11.71 10.67
N ASP A 41 -22.17 10.81 9.94
CA ASP A 41 -22.39 9.40 10.32
C ASP A 41 -21.26 8.46 9.87
N SER A 42 -20.09 9.03 9.56
CA SER A 42 -18.99 8.26 8.97
C SER A 42 -18.47 7.14 9.88
N LEU A 43 -18.48 5.91 9.34
CA LEU A 43 -17.85 4.77 9.99
C LEU A 43 -16.34 4.95 10.10
N LYS A 44 -15.74 4.38 11.17
CA LYS A 44 -14.30 4.46 11.42
C LYS A 44 -13.46 4.00 10.23
N ILE A 45 -13.89 2.95 9.53
CA ILE A 45 -13.20 2.40 8.36
C ILE A 45 -13.12 3.40 7.20
N HIS A 46 -14.17 4.15 6.90
CA HIS A 46 -14.17 5.18 5.86
C HIS A 46 -13.14 6.26 6.17
N ARG A 47 -13.13 6.76 7.42
CA ARG A 47 -12.14 7.75 7.87
C ARG A 47 -10.69 7.24 7.82
N GLN A 48 -10.46 5.96 8.13
CA GLN A 48 -9.14 5.34 8.02
C GLN A 48 -8.65 5.29 6.57
N VAL A 49 -9.52 4.86 5.64
CA VAL A 49 -9.18 4.82 4.20
C VAL A 49 -8.98 6.22 3.66
N TRP A 50 -9.81 7.18 4.05
CA TRP A 50 -9.64 8.59 3.68
C TRP A 50 -8.33 9.18 4.20
N ALA A 51 -7.97 8.92 5.46
CA ALA A 51 -6.69 9.35 6.00
C ALA A 51 -5.50 8.73 5.23
N ALA A 52 -5.60 7.45 4.86
CA ALA A 52 -4.58 6.80 4.04
C ALA A 52 -4.46 7.41 2.65
N LEU A 53 -5.60 7.67 1.98
CA LEU A 53 -5.65 8.36 0.68
C LEU A 53 -5.04 9.77 0.76
N HIS A 54 -5.35 10.51 1.82
CA HIS A 54 -4.77 11.83 2.08
C HIS A 54 -3.25 11.75 2.15
N TRP A 55 -2.70 10.90 3.02
CA TRP A 55 -1.24 10.77 3.18
C TRP A 55 -0.55 10.20 1.95
N HIS A 56 -1.18 9.26 1.26
CA HIS A 56 -0.68 8.76 -0.02
C HIS A 56 -0.65 9.88 -1.07
N SER A 57 -1.67 10.74 -1.15
CA SER A 57 -1.66 11.90 -2.05
C SER A 57 -0.57 12.90 -1.67
N ARG A 58 -0.34 13.16 -0.38
CA ARG A 58 0.74 14.04 0.11
C ARG A 58 2.12 13.56 -0.32
N ALA A 59 2.33 12.24 -0.37
CA ALA A 59 3.56 11.62 -0.86
C ALA A 59 3.88 11.97 -2.33
N TRP A 60 2.89 12.36 -3.13
CA TRP A 60 3.02 12.67 -4.56
C TRP A 60 2.87 14.15 -4.91
N GLU A 61 2.68 15.02 -3.92
CA GLU A 61 2.56 16.44 -4.20
C GLU A 61 3.88 17.04 -4.70
N ASN A 62 3.81 17.78 -5.80
CA ASN A 62 4.95 18.47 -6.45
C ASN A 62 5.41 19.76 -5.73
N SER A 63 5.13 19.89 -4.43
CA SER A 63 5.59 21.02 -3.60
C SER A 63 7.07 20.82 -3.21
N PRO A 64 7.87 21.88 -2.95
CA PRO A 64 9.35 21.83 -3.01
C PRO A 64 9.99 20.95 -1.92
N PRO A 65 11.25 20.51 -2.15
CA PRO A 65 11.52 19.15 -2.58
C PRO A 65 11.18 18.14 -1.49
N HIS A 66 10.10 17.36 -1.66
CA HIS A 66 9.94 16.13 -0.90
C HIS A 66 11.10 15.19 -1.27
N THR A 67 11.98 14.94 -0.32
CA THR A 67 13.02 13.92 -0.47
C THR A 67 12.36 12.53 -0.49
N MET A 68 13.04 11.52 -1.03
CA MET A 68 12.52 10.13 -0.95
C MET A 68 12.24 9.69 0.50
N THR A 69 13.00 10.24 1.46
CA THR A 69 12.79 10.00 2.89
C THR A 69 11.50 10.63 3.40
N ASP A 70 11.17 11.86 2.97
CA ASP A 70 9.88 12.48 3.32
C ASP A 70 8.72 11.67 2.74
N ILE A 71 8.84 11.23 1.49
CA ILE A 71 7.82 10.41 0.83
C ILE A 71 7.66 9.08 1.58
N LEU A 72 8.75 8.45 2.02
CA LEU A 72 8.67 7.22 2.81
C LEU A 72 7.94 7.42 4.14
N VAL A 73 8.15 8.56 4.82
CA VAL A 73 7.42 8.91 6.04
C VAL A 73 5.92 9.04 5.74
N GLN A 74 5.55 9.72 4.66
CA GLN A 74 4.15 9.87 4.24
C GLN A 74 3.50 8.52 3.91
N LEU A 75 4.18 7.66 3.15
CA LEU A 75 3.70 6.32 2.81
C LEU A 75 3.52 5.44 4.05
N LYS A 76 4.48 5.45 4.97
CA LYS A 76 4.35 4.74 6.25
C LYS A 76 3.14 5.25 7.03
N THR A 77 2.94 6.56 7.10
CA THR A 77 1.78 7.14 7.79
C THR A 77 0.46 6.78 7.10
N ALA A 78 0.43 6.67 5.77
CA ALA A 78 -0.73 6.15 5.05
C ALA A 78 -1.04 4.69 5.44
N ILE A 79 -0.02 3.83 5.51
CA ILE A 79 -0.19 2.41 5.93
C ILE A 79 -0.68 2.32 7.38
N GLU A 80 -0.15 3.14 8.29
CA GLU A 80 -0.62 3.19 9.69
C GLU A 80 -2.09 3.60 9.79
N ALA A 81 -2.52 4.57 8.98
CA ALA A 81 -3.91 5.01 8.95
C ALA A 81 -4.86 3.87 8.59
N LEU A 82 -4.49 3.01 7.64
CA LEU A 82 -5.26 1.81 7.27
C LEU A 82 -5.40 0.82 8.43
N SER A 83 -4.34 0.67 9.23
CA SER A 83 -4.36 -0.20 10.42
C SER A 83 -5.18 0.39 11.57
N GLY A 84 -5.33 1.72 11.62
CA GLY A 84 -5.93 2.43 12.75
C GLY A 84 -5.15 2.34 14.06
N ASN A 85 -3.89 1.92 14.01
CA ASN A 85 -3.03 1.69 15.16
C ASN A 85 -1.73 2.50 15.01
N SER A 86 -1.28 3.11 16.10
CA SER A 86 0.01 3.81 16.18
C SER A 86 1.16 2.89 16.60
N GLY A 87 0.87 1.69 17.09
CA GLY A 87 1.86 0.71 17.49
C GLY A 87 2.19 -0.28 16.38
N THR A 88 3.47 -0.40 16.01
CA THR A 88 3.93 -1.26 14.91
C THR A 88 3.45 -2.71 15.04
N ALA A 89 3.59 -3.33 16.22
CA ALA A 89 3.19 -4.72 16.44
C ALA A 89 1.69 -4.98 16.19
N GLN A 90 0.83 -4.06 16.66
CA GLN A 90 -0.62 -4.18 16.46
C GLN A 90 -1.01 -3.83 15.03
N GLY A 91 -0.32 -2.84 14.44
CA GLY A 91 -0.46 -2.49 13.03
C GLY A 91 -0.18 -3.69 12.12
N ILE A 92 0.89 -4.44 12.37
CA ILE A 92 1.23 -5.66 11.61
C ILE A 92 0.06 -6.63 11.59
N LYS A 93 -0.50 -6.97 12.76
CA LYS A 93 -1.62 -7.92 12.85
C LYS A 93 -2.81 -7.50 11.99
N VAL A 94 -3.23 -6.24 12.11
CA VAL A 94 -4.38 -5.72 11.35
C VAL A 94 -4.09 -5.68 9.84
N LEU A 95 -2.89 -5.25 9.45
CA LEU A 95 -2.51 -5.16 8.04
C LEU A 95 -2.37 -6.55 7.40
N GLU A 96 -1.87 -7.53 8.16
CA GLU A 96 -1.82 -8.93 7.71
C GLU A 96 -3.23 -9.52 7.53
N GLU A 97 -4.17 -9.19 8.42
CA GLU A 97 -5.58 -9.56 8.29
C GLU A 97 -6.22 -8.94 7.03
N ILE A 98 -5.92 -7.66 6.74
CA ILE A 98 -6.40 -6.99 5.51
C ILE A 98 -5.90 -7.73 4.27
N TYR A 99 -4.59 -7.99 4.17
CA TYR A 99 -4.04 -8.75 3.06
C TYR A 99 -4.63 -10.16 2.96
N SER A 100 -4.75 -10.87 4.09
CA SER A 100 -5.24 -12.25 4.11
C SER A 100 -6.71 -12.36 3.69
N SER A 101 -7.49 -11.29 3.85
CA SER A 101 -8.90 -11.24 3.46
C SER A 101 -9.17 -11.45 1.97
N VAL A 102 -8.15 -11.28 1.12
CA VAL A 102 -8.30 -11.44 -0.33
C VAL A 102 -8.07 -12.86 -0.79
N LYS A 103 -7.60 -13.76 0.08
CA LYS A 103 -7.28 -15.15 -0.29
C LYS A 103 -8.52 -15.85 -0.86
N GLY A 104 -8.37 -16.48 -2.02
CA GLY A 104 -9.46 -17.16 -2.74
C GLY A 104 -10.21 -16.28 -3.73
N SER A 105 -10.12 -14.95 -3.60
CA SER A 105 -10.80 -14.02 -4.50
C SER A 105 -10.08 -13.86 -5.85
N ILE A 106 -10.84 -13.51 -6.88
CA ILE A 106 -10.29 -13.16 -8.20
C ILE A 106 -9.36 -11.94 -8.12
N GLY A 107 -8.18 -12.05 -8.74
CA GLY A 107 -7.14 -11.01 -8.71
C GLY A 107 -6.28 -11.03 -7.44
N ALA A 108 -6.50 -11.95 -6.51
CA ALA A 108 -5.69 -12.08 -5.30
C ALA A 108 -4.21 -12.42 -5.57
N ASP A 109 -3.91 -12.99 -6.73
CA ASP A 109 -2.57 -13.29 -7.23
C ASP A 109 -1.80 -12.06 -7.73
N GLU A 110 -2.47 -10.94 -7.95
CA GLU A 110 -1.85 -9.68 -8.35
C GLU A 110 -1.21 -8.93 -7.16
N PHE A 111 -1.62 -9.25 -5.93
CA PHE A 111 -1.08 -8.64 -4.71
C PHE A 111 0.28 -9.21 -4.32
N LEU A 112 1.13 -8.36 -3.73
CA LEU A 112 2.49 -8.71 -3.33
C LEU A 112 2.53 -9.82 -2.28
N TRP A 113 1.52 -9.87 -1.40
CA TRP A 113 1.49 -10.79 -0.28
C TRP A 113 0.08 -11.27 0.03
N ARG A 114 -0.04 -12.54 0.36
CA ARG A 114 -1.33 -13.23 0.63
C ARG A 114 -1.20 -14.45 1.52
N ASP A 115 0.02 -14.78 1.94
CA ASP A 115 0.32 -15.96 2.74
C ASP A 115 1.49 -15.69 3.69
N SER A 116 1.29 -16.00 4.97
CA SER A 116 2.26 -15.82 6.05
C SER A 116 3.21 -17.00 6.22
N SER A 117 3.30 -17.89 5.24
CA SER A 117 4.14 -19.10 5.30
C SER A 117 5.65 -18.81 5.43
N LEU A 118 6.12 -17.69 4.87
CA LEU A 118 7.52 -17.25 4.99
C LEU A 118 7.73 -16.45 6.28
N SER A 119 8.78 -16.81 7.04
CA SER A 119 9.18 -16.09 8.25
C SER A 119 10.66 -15.74 8.27
N PHE A 120 10.98 -14.59 8.86
CA PHE A 120 12.32 -13.99 8.90
C PHE A 120 12.67 -13.58 10.33
N PRO A 121 13.94 -13.78 10.76
CA PRO A 121 14.39 -13.41 12.09
C PRO A 121 14.66 -11.90 12.18
N ARG A 122 14.13 -11.23 13.20
CA ARG A 122 14.51 -9.86 13.56
C ARG A 122 15.16 -9.84 14.94
N LYS A 123 16.34 -9.23 15.04
CA LYS A 123 17.03 -9.00 16.32
C LYS A 123 16.74 -7.60 16.85
N PHE A 124 16.22 -7.50 18.06
CA PHE A 124 15.97 -6.22 18.74
C PHE A 124 16.25 -6.34 20.23
N LYS A 125 17.02 -5.39 20.79
CA LYS A 125 17.42 -5.36 22.22
C LYS A 125 17.93 -6.71 22.75
N GLY A 126 18.73 -7.42 21.95
CA GLY A 126 19.33 -8.70 22.34
C GLY A 126 18.42 -9.92 22.22
N ARG A 127 17.15 -9.74 21.84
CA ARG A 127 16.20 -10.83 21.55
C ARG A 127 16.05 -11.00 20.04
N THR A 128 15.90 -12.25 19.59
CA THR A 128 15.56 -12.58 18.21
C THR A 128 14.17 -13.18 18.19
N ASP A 129 13.25 -12.56 17.45
CA ASP A 129 11.89 -13.05 17.23
C ASP A 129 11.67 -13.31 15.73
N MET A 130 10.81 -14.28 15.41
CA MET A 130 10.43 -14.60 14.03
C MET A 130 9.17 -13.83 13.65
N TYR A 131 9.18 -13.21 12.48
CA TYR A 131 8.05 -12.49 11.92
C TYR A 131 7.72 -13.01 10.53
N SER A 132 6.47 -12.86 10.07
CA SER A 132 6.13 -13.11 8.68
C SER A 132 6.98 -12.23 7.74
N ALA A 133 6.98 -12.52 6.44
CA ALA A 133 7.60 -11.66 5.43
C ALA A 133 7.13 -10.19 5.53
N PHE A 134 5.82 -9.96 5.69
CA PHE A 134 5.23 -8.64 5.81
C PHE A 134 5.63 -7.98 7.13
N GLY A 135 5.49 -8.69 8.25
CA GLY A 135 5.81 -8.16 9.57
C GLY A 135 7.29 -7.80 9.72
N HIS A 136 8.19 -8.61 9.15
CA HIS A 136 9.62 -8.33 9.13
C HIS A 136 9.93 -7.03 8.37
N TRP A 137 9.41 -6.90 7.15
CA TRP A 137 9.56 -5.68 6.35
C TRP A 137 8.95 -4.45 7.04
N TYR A 138 7.76 -4.58 7.62
CA TYR A 138 7.08 -3.45 8.26
C TYR A 138 7.79 -2.97 9.53
N TRP A 139 8.41 -3.87 10.30
CA TRP A 139 9.32 -3.47 11.37
C TRP A 139 10.53 -2.71 10.86
N TYR A 140 11.16 -3.19 9.78
CA TYR A 140 12.28 -2.51 9.16
C TYR A 140 11.88 -1.10 8.70
N LEU A 141 10.73 -0.97 8.03
CA LEU A 141 10.16 0.33 7.63
C LEU A 141 9.93 1.26 8.84
N ALA A 142 9.43 0.74 9.96
CA ALA A 142 9.22 1.52 11.17
C ALA A 142 10.55 2.00 11.78
N ASP A 143 11.57 1.14 11.81
CA ASP A 143 12.91 1.50 12.28
C ASP A 143 13.52 2.58 11.37
N THR A 144 13.49 2.41 10.04
CA THR A 144 13.97 3.39 9.06
C THR A 144 13.25 4.73 9.20
N ARG A 145 11.92 4.73 9.35
CA ARG A 145 11.13 5.94 9.56
C ARG A 145 11.56 6.66 10.84
N ASN A 146 11.83 5.94 11.92
CA ASN A 146 12.30 6.54 13.17
C ASN A 146 13.67 7.19 13.00
N THR A 147 14.60 6.55 12.29
CA THR A 147 15.90 7.15 11.94
C THR A 147 15.75 8.45 11.16
N ILE A 148 14.87 8.47 10.14
CA ILE A 148 14.59 9.68 9.34
C ILE A 148 14.08 10.82 10.24
N VAL A 149 13.12 10.53 11.12
CA VAL A 149 12.42 11.56 11.90
C VAL A 149 13.24 12.06 13.08
N HIS A 150 14.05 11.20 13.71
CA HIS A 150 14.71 11.51 14.98
C HIS A 150 16.22 11.76 14.87
N ASP A 151 16.90 11.09 13.94
CA ASP A 151 18.36 11.03 13.96
C ASP A 151 19.00 11.89 12.85
N THR A 152 18.22 12.39 11.89
CA THR A 152 18.68 13.22 10.74
C THR A 152 19.79 12.58 9.88
N GLU A 153 20.06 11.29 10.10
CA GLU A 153 21.02 10.50 9.33
C GLU A 153 20.43 10.10 7.97
N LEU A 154 21.31 9.81 6.99
CA LEU A 154 20.91 9.19 5.73
C LEU A 154 20.50 7.73 6.00
N PRO A 155 19.21 7.39 5.93
CA PRO A 155 18.75 6.05 6.27
C PRO A 155 19.17 5.02 5.21
N VAL A 156 19.29 3.76 5.62
CA VAL A 156 19.38 2.64 4.68
C VAL A 156 17.99 2.41 4.07
N MET A 157 17.88 2.69 2.76
CA MET A 157 16.62 2.60 2.01
C MET A 157 16.39 1.23 1.34
N GLU A 158 17.21 0.23 1.64
CA GLU A 158 17.15 -1.10 1.03
C GLU A 158 16.82 -2.16 2.10
N HIS A 159 15.74 -2.89 1.90
CA HIS A 159 15.38 -4.03 2.76
C HIS A 159 15.91 -5.33 2.14
N VAL A 160 16.98 -5.85 2.73
CA VAL A 160 17.65 -7.08 2.28
C VAL A 160 17.11 -8.28 3.06
N ALA A 161 16.16 -9.00 2.46
CA ALA A 161 15.65 -10.28 2.95
C ALA A 161 15.45 -11.25 1.78
N GLU A 162 16.46 -12.04 1.45
CA GLU A 162 16.40 -12.97 0.30
C GLU A 162 15.20 -13.93 0.41
N GLY A 163 14.47 -14.10 -0.69
CA GLY A 163 13.24 -14.90 -0.73
C GLY A 163 11.99 -14.19 -0.19
N SER A 164 12.11 -13.00 0.41
CA SER A 164 10.95 -12.18 0.77
C SER A 164 10.37 -11.49 -0.46
N PRO A 165 9.04 -11.47 -0.66
CA PRO A 165 8.43 -10.63 -1.69
C PRO A 165 8.65 -9.14 -1.43
N PHE A 166 8.99 -8.75 -0.20
CA PHE A 166 9.28 -7.38 0.20
C PHE A 166 10.79 -7.04 0.14
N HIS A 167 11.60 -7.89 -0.47
CA HIS A 167 13.01 -7.58 -0.72
C HIS A 167 13.12 -6.39 -1.71
N GLY A 168 13.97 -5.42 -1.38
CA GLY A 168 14.26 -4.32 -2.29
C GLY A 168 14.19 -2.93 -1.65
N ASN A 169 14.14 -1.92 -2.52
CA ASN A 169 14.04 -0.52 -2.13
C ASN A 169 12.75 -0.24 -1.34
N LEU A 170 12.90 0.27 -0.11
CA LEU A 170 11.81 0.52 0.84
C LEU A 170 10.72 1.43 0.29
N PHE A 171 11.09 2.48 -0.45
CA PHE A 171 10.11 3.40 -1.03
C PHE A 171 9.24 2.69 -2.09
N ARG A 172 9.85 1.90 -2.99
CA ARG A 172 9.11 1.16 -4.02
C ARG A 172 8.16 0.13 -3.40
N VAL A 173 8.64 -0.58 -2.39
CA VAL A 173 7.83 -1.58 -1.68
C VAL A 173 6.71 -0.89 -0.89
N ALA A 174 7.01 0.20 -0.18
CA ALA A 174 6.02 0.95 0.60
C ALA A 174 4.93 1.55 -0.27
N GLU A 175 5.26 2.09 -1.44
CA GLU A 175 4.24 2.58 -2.39
C GLU A 175 3.32 1.45 -2.82
N ARG A 176 3.89 0.33 -3.31
CA ARG A 176 3.11 -0.81 -3.77
C ARG A 176 2.18 -1.33 -2.68
N VAL A 177 2.73 -1.53 -1.48
CA VAL A 177 1.95 -1.97 -0.31
C VAL A 177 0.83 -1.00 0.03
N THR A 178 1.12 0.32 0.02
CA THR A 178 0.11 1.35 0.32
C THR A 178 -1.04 1.28 -0.70
N ARG A 179 -0.72 1.21 -1.99
CA ARG A 179 -1.70 1.13 -3.07
C ARG A 179 -2.52 -0.16 -3.00
N GLU A 180 -1.88 -1.30 -2.79
CA GLU A 180 -2.56 -2.58 -2.64
C GLU A 180 -3.52 -2.58 -1.44
N LEU A 181 -3.06 -2.16 -0.27
CA LEU A 181 -3.91 -2.11 0.93
C LEU A 181 -5.09 -1.13 0.77
N ILE A 182 -4.89 0.04 0.15
CA ILE A 182 -5.99 0.96 -0.18
C ILE A 182 -7.01 0.26 -1.10
N LYS A 183 -6.55 -0.39 -2.18
CA LYS A 183 -7.41 -1.12 -3.12
C LYS A 183 -8.22 -2.22 -2.42
N ILE A 184 -7.58 -2.99 -1.53
CA ILE A 184 -8.26 -4.03 -0.74
C ILE A 184 -9.33 -3.40 0.16
N ARG A 185 -9.03 -2.27 0.80
CA ARG A 185 -9.99 -1.60 1.68
C ARG A 185 -11.16 -0.99 0.92
N LEU A 186 -10.93 -0.43 -0.26
CA LEU A 186 -12.03 0.02 -1.14
C LEU A 186 -12.92 -1.18 -1.53
N ALA A 187 -12.33 -2.34 -1.83
CA ALA A 187 -13.08 -3.55 -2.09
C ALA A 187 -13.92 -4.02 -0.89
N GLN A 188 -13.33 -4.02 0.31
CA GLN A 188 -14.03 -4.31 1.56
C GLN A 188 -15.14 -3.30 1.90
N LEU A 189 -15.14 -2.12 1.28
CA LEU A 189 -16.19 -1.10 1.40
C LEU A 189 -17.25 -1.21 0.29
N GLY A 190 -17.28 -2.32 -0.45
CA GLY A 190 -18.30 -2.58 -1.48
C GLY A 190 -17.89 -2.18 -2.89
N HIS A 191 -16.62 -1.87 -3.13
CA HIS A 191 -16.07 -1.56 -4.46
C HIS A 191 -15.08 -2.65 -4.94
N PRO A 192 -15.51 -3.91 -5.12
CA PRO A 192 -14.59 -5.04 -5.38
C PRO A 192 -13.75 -4.86 -6.64
N GLU A 193 -14.31 -4.19 -7.67
CA GLU A 193 -13.61 -3.97 -8.92
C GLU A 193 -12.41 -3.03 -8.78
N ALA A 194 -12.36 -2.19 -7.74
CA ALA A 194 -11.21 -1.33 -7.44
C ALA A 194 -9.95 -2.14 -7.10
N ALA A 195 -10.09 -3.38 -6.64
CA ALA A 195 -8.99 -4.30 -6.35
C ALA A 195 -8.41 -5.01 -7.59
N MET A 196 -9.18 -5.11 -8.67
CA MET A 196 -8.90 -6.01 -9.80
C MET A 196 -8.20 -5.31 -10.97
N SER A 197 -7.31 -6.02 -11.69
CA SER A 197 -6.86 -5.59 -13.01
C SER A 197 -7.98 -5.60 -14.06
N SER A 198 -7.73 -4.95 -15.20
CA SER A 198 -8.57 -5.01 -16.40
C SER A 198 -8.79 -6.44 -16.92
N MET A 199 -7.82 -7.34 -16.70
CA MET A 199 -7.99 -8.75 -17.06
C MET A 199 -8.93 -9.47 -16.09
N SER A 200 -8.70 -9.34 -14.79
CA SER A 200 -9.54 -9.93 -13.74
C SER A 200 -11.00 -9.47 -13.83
N ARG A 201 -11.24 -8.19 -14.16
CA ARG A 201 -12.59 -7.65 -14.41
C ARG A 201 -13.27 -8.28 -15.63
N ARG A 202 -12.53 -8.51 -16.72
CA ARG A 202 -13.06 -9.19 -17.91
C ARG A 202 -13.42 -10.64 -17.60
N HIS A 203 -12.58 -11.33 -16.82
CA HIS A 203 -12.87 -12.70 -16.36
C HIS A 203 -14.13 -12.74 -15.49
N LEU A 204 -14.24 -11.83 -14.50
CA LEU A 204 -15.44 -11.72 -13.67
C LEU A 204 -16.70 -11.49 -14.51
N SER A 205 -16.64 -10.53 -15.45
CA SER A 205 -17.76 -10.22 -16.35
C SER A 205 -18.14 -11.41 -17.22
N GLY A 206 -17.16 -12.17 -17.71
CA GLY A 206 -17.39 -13.37 -18.51
C GLY A 206 -18.05 -14.48 -17.71
N ALA A 207 -17.56 -14.75 -16.49
CA ALA A 207 -18.10 -15.76 -15.60
C ALA A 207 -19.53 -15.45 -15.15
N GLN A 208 -19.82 -14.18 -14.82
CA GLN A 208 -21.17 -13.72 -14.48
C GLN A 208 -22.17 -13.95 -15.62
N ARG A 209 -21.75 -13.70 -16.88
CA ARG A 209 -22.59 -14.00 -18.05
C ARG A 209 -22.86 -15.49 -18.25
N LEU A 210 -21.97 -16.34 -17.76
CA LEU A 210 -22.09 -17.80 -17.81
C LEU A 210 -22.78 -18.37 -16.56
N GLY A 211 -23.24 -17.54 -15.62
CA GLY A 211 -23.86 -17.98 -14.38
C GLY A 211 -22.89 -18.66 -13.41
N GLN A 212 -21.59 -18.44 -13.55
CA GLN A 212 -20.57 -18.98 -12.64
C GLN A 212 -20.40 -18.05 -11.44
N GLU A 213 -20.36 -18.64 -10.25
CA GLU A 213 -19.99 -17.92 -9.03
C GLU A 213 -18.46 -17.81 -8.96
N ILE A 214 -17.97 -16.58 -8.92
CA ILE A 214 -16.56 -16.27 -8.67
C ILE A 214 -16.48 -15.49 -7.37
N GLU A 215 -15.60 -15.95 -6.47
CA GLU A 215 -15.33 -15.24 -5.23
C GLU A 215 -14.66 -13.89 -5.50
N VAL A 216 -15.24 -12.84 -4.94
CA VAL A 216 -14.67 -11.49 -4.89
C VAL A 216 -14.35 -11.15 -3.44
N ILE A 217 -13.51 -10.14 -3.21
CA ILE A 217 -13.24 -9.65 -1.85
C ILE A 217 -14.56 -9.24 -1.21
N ALA A 218 -14.90 -9.89 -0.10
CA ALA A 218 -16.17 -9.67 0.58
C ALA A 218 -16.18 -8.30 1.26
N PRO A 219 -17.32 -7.59 1.25
CA PRO A 219 -17.47 -6.38 2.03
C PRO A 219 -17.41 -6.70 3.52
N ILE A 220 -16.79 -5.83 4.31
CA ILE A 220 -16.83 -5.92 5.77
C ILE A 220 -18.26 -5.57 6.21
N GLN A 221 -18.88 -6.47 6.99
CA GLN A 221 -20.14 -6.15 7.64
C GLN A 221 -19.89 -5.10 8.74
N PRO A 222 -20.71 -4.03 8.79
CA PRO A 222 -20.54 -2.93 9.74
C PRO A 222 -20.68 -3.36 11.21
#